data_AF-A0A3A5VHH6-F1
#
_entry.id   AF-A0A3A5VHH6-F1
#
_cell.length_a   1.000
_cell.length_b   1.000
_cell.length_c   1.000
_cell.angle_alpha   90.00
_cell.angle_beta   90.00
_cell.angle_gamma   90.00
#
_symmetry.space_group_name_H-M   'P 1'
#
loop_
_entity.id
_entity.type
_entity.pdbx_description
1 polymer ?
#
loop_
_entity_poly.entity_id
_entity_poly.type
_entity_poly.pdbx_seq_one_letter_code
_entity_poly.pdbx_strand_id
1 'polypeptide(L)'
;MMGELSGYSSLMVNSLQPNLRPMIPTGIPLTPTPEQLTVWRASTPWQTVRSMLGLVIICFFIAQLAVLVVAGYIDGDMNGTLGPFDPFVTFVGSLCLSPFLMVFFFLRRPKLTHSINAHPDPIGQTTHALAGGAVIQSTQPTSVRHHIFRSTAPLEMPRPKHLWLLFILGVTVSTACLLPLTLNGANVVTVLLAVVIVLPAWLIGFATPVFAWWSITSRHMGITMSRRDAEWILVAGMLSTVPAIIINSLVSPVVLNGLGFDAYEVGSWGEGMILFLSAPIGEELSKAFAVLCLSHLIVSPKHGFYVGSTVGLGFALLENAQYIFMALLSDYSSISYFFTASLRGLSSIPGHALWTGLSGYAIGCWLARDNRLANITNSAFVTHDPEATWILYDKKGQPVSTAGWANIPSDRMIRLVSRYEQYAWSMPSRPLTGILLAILGHGLWNGTSWGVGRLLADSDSILAILLQLGWLVLMVLTLWFCILRWLPTVVLGSKET
;
A
#
# COMPACT_ATOMS: atom_id res chain seq x y z
N MET A 1 -15.02 29.17 -38.86
CA MET A 1 -14.65 30.05 -39.98
C MET A 1 -13.19 29.76 -40.29
N MET A 2 -12.92 29.20 -41.48
CA MET A 2 -11.60 28.99 -42.14
C MET A 2 -10.58 28.08 -41.42
N GLY A 3 -9.90 27.13 -42.08
CA GLY A 3 -9.88 26.79 -43.50
C GLY A 3 -9.15 25.47 -43.75
N GLU A 4 -9.66 24.74 -44.75
CA GLU A 4 -8.98 23.65 -45.43
C GLU A 4 -7.80 24.19 -46.25
N LEU A 5 -6.71 23.43 -46.32
CA LEU A 5 -5.71 23.54 -47.39
C LEU A 5 -5.44 22.14 -47.94
N SER A 6 -6.36 21.72 -48.80
CA SER A 6 -6.15 20.68 -49.80
C SER A 6 -5.37 21.29 -50.96
N GLY A 7 -4.16 20.80 -51.21
CA GLY A 7 -3.39 21.11 -52.39
C GLY A 7 -3.30 19.91 -53.30
N TYR A 8 -4.26 19.73 -54.21
CA TYR A 8 -4.07 18.90 -55.40
C TYR A 8 -4.85 19.50 -56.58
N SER A 9 -4.12 19.78 -57.67
CA SER A 9 -4.67 20.35 -58.90
C SER A 9 -5.52 19.34 -59.65
N SER A 10 -6.75 19.73 -59.98
CA SER A 10 -7.59 19.02 -60.94
C SER A 10 -7.02 19.18 -62.35
N LEU A 11 -6.62 18.08 -62.99
CA LEU A 11 -6.72 17.90 -64.44
C LEU A 11 -6.49 16.42 -64.75
N MET A 12 -7.36 15.87 -65.62
CA MET A 12 -7.51 14.48 -66.05
C MET A 12 -8.41 13.58 -65.19
N VAL A 13 -9.71 13.81 -65.33
CA VAL A 13 -10.74 12.78 -65.16
C VAL A 13 -10.71 11.90 -66.42
N ASN A 14 -10.27 10.65 -66.29
CA ASN A 14 -10.65 9.58 -67.21
C ASN A 14 -11.36 8.49 -66.42
N SER A 15 -12.68 8.43 -66.63
CA SER A 15 -13.62 7.34 -66.42
C SER A 15 -13.15 6.12 -65.62
N LEU A 16 -13.47 6.07 -64.32
CA LEU A 16 -13.61 4.83 -63.56
C LEU A 16 -14.90 4.87 -62.73
N GLN A 17 -15.78 3.93 -63.06
CA GLN A 17 -16.97 3.41 -62.36
C GLN A 17 -17.77 4.36 -61.42
N PRO A 18 -19.06 4.58 -61.69
CA PRO A 18 -19.94 5.22 -60.72
C PRO A 18 -20.24 4.22 -59.58
N ASN A 19 -20.24 4.71 -58.34
CA ASN A 19 -20.79 4.06 -57.14
C ASN A 19 -19.93 3.01 -56.42
N LEU A 20 -18.73 3.38 -55.99
CA LEU A 20 -18.30 2.98 -54.65
C LEU A 20 -18.55 4.17 -53.74
N ARG A 21 -19.76 4.25 -53.16
CA ARG A 21 -19.91 5.00 -51.91
C ARG A 21 -18.83 4.43 -50.98
N PRO A 22 -17.92 5.23 -50.40
CA PRO A 22 -17.09 4.71 -49.33
C PRO A 22 -18.05 4.12 -48.31
N MET A 23 -18.00 2.80 -48.16
CA MET A 23 -18.75 2.11 -47.12
C MET A 23 -18.22 2.74 -45.85
N ILE A 24 -18.92 3.71 -45.27
CA ILE A 24 -18.59 4.23 -43.95
C ILE A 24 -18.90 3.05 -43.07
N PRO A 25 -17.89 2.29 -42.65
CA PRO A 25 -18.17 1.05 -41.99
C PRO A 25 -18.82 1.43 -40.67
N THR A 26 -20.07 1.00 -40.48
CA THR A 26 -20.83 1.27 -39.26
C THR A 26 -20.03 0.68 -38.11
N GLY A 27 -19.44 1.55 -37.28
CA GLY A 27 -18.60 1.12 -36.18
C GLY A 27 -19.38 0.16 -35.29
N ILE A 28 -18.81 -1.01 -35.02
CA ILE A 28 -19.44 -2.00 -34.15
C ILE A 28 -19.65 -1.34 -32.78
N PRO A 29 -20.86 -1.34 -32.20
CA PRO A 29 -21.10 -0.74 -30.89
C PRO A 29 -20.44 -1.57 -29.78
N LEU A 30 -20.15 -0.93 -28.65
CA LEU A 30 -19.64 -1.62 -27.47
C LEU A 30 -20.68 -2.60 -26.94
N THR A 31 -20.27 -3.85 -26.73
CA THR A 31 -21.09 -4.88 -26.07
C THR A 31 -20.80 -4.91 -24.57
N PRO A 32 -21.74 -5.34 -23.71
CA PRO A 32 -21.45 -5.56 -22.29
C PRO A 32 -20.33 -6.60 -22.13
N THR A 33 -19.52 -6.45 -21.08
CA THR A 33 -18.47 -7.41 -20.74
C THR A 33 -19.10 -8.75 -20.36
N PRO A 34 -18.69 -9.88 -20.96
CA PRO A 34 -19.18 -11.19 -20.57
C PRO A 34 -18.85 -11.50 -19.10
N GLU A 35 -19.77 -12.12 -18.35
CA GLU A 35 -19.62 -12.40 -16.91
C GLU A 35 -18.37 -13.24 -16.57
N GLN A 36 -17.87 -14.02 -17.54
CA GLN A 36 -16.73 -14.94 -17.36
C GLN A 36 -15.44 -14.48 -18.05
N LEU A 37 -15.42 -13.28 -18.65
CA LEU A 37 -14.24 -12.87 -19.38
C LEU A 37 -13.15 -12.35 -18.41
N THR A 38 -12.08 -13.13 -18.31
CA THR A 38 -10.89 -12.77 -17.53
C THR A 38 -9.71 -12.62 -18.48
N VAL A 39 -9.32 -11.37 -18.76
CA VAL A 39 -8.17 -11.09 -19.65
C VAL A 39 -6.94 -10.81 -18.80
N TRP A 40 -5.97 -11.69 -18.89
CA TRP A 40 -4.71 -11.57 -18.18
C TRP A 40 -3.68 -10.90 -19.07
N ARG A 41 -3.07 -9.82 -18.57
CA ARG A 41 -1.90 -9.22 -19.18
C ARG A 41 -0.70 -9.55 -18.31
N ALA A 42 0.33 -10.16 -18.90
CA ALA A 42 1.61 -10.34 -18.22
C ALA A 42 2.12 -8.98 -17.69
N SER A 43 2.19 -8.87 -16.36
CA SER A 43 2.77 -7.71 -15.68
C SER A 43 4.17 -8.06 -15.18
N THR A 44 5.04 -7.08 -14.97
CA THR A 44 6.33 -7.37 -14.31
C THR A 44 6.24 -7.04 -12.82
N PRO A 45 6.75 -7.89 -11.92
CA PRO A 45 6.67 -7.65 -10.48
C PRO A 45 7.24 -6.30 -10.03
N TRP A 46 8.32 -5.85 -10.68
CA TRP A 46 8.96 -4.56 -10.39
C TRP A 46 8.16 -3.34 -10.87
N GLN A 47 7.29 -3.51 -11.88
CA GLN A 47 6.40 -2.43 -12.31
C GLN A 47 5.33 -2.13 -11.25
N THR A 48 4.95 -3.11 -10.43
CA THR A 48 4.09 -2.90 -9.26
C THR A 48 4.80 -2.02 -8.24
N VAL A 49 6.01 -2.40 -7.83
CA VAL A 49 6.83 -1.64 -6.86
C VAL A 49 7.06 -0.20 -7.30
N ARG A 50 7.49 0.02 -8.56
CA ARG A 50 7.76 1.37 -9.08
C ARG A 50 6.51 2.26 -9.06
N SER A 51 5.36 1.71 -9.43
CA SER A 51 4.11 2.46 -9.43
C SER A 51 3.64 2.78 -8.01
N MET A 52 3.85 1.87 -7.06
CA MET A 52 3.51 2.09 -5.65
C MET A 52 4.41 3.14 -5.03
N LEU A 53 5.72 3.10 -5.29
CA LEU A 53 6.66 4.07 -4.74
C LEU A 53 6.29 5.52 -5.12
N GLY A 54 5.87 5.75 -6.36
CA GLY A 54 5.39 7.07 -6.79
C GLY A 54 4.16 7.54 -6.02
N LEU A 55 3.20 6.64 -5.76
CA LEU A 55 2.01 6.97 -4.96
C LEU A 55 2.35 7.22 -3.49
N VAL A 56 3.30 6.49 -2.92
CA VAL A 56 3.74 6.70 -1.52
C VAL A 56 4.29 8.11 -1.33
N ILE A 57 5.15 8.57 -2.23
CA ILE A 57 5.72 9.93 -2.16
C ILE A 57 4.61 10.99 -2.19
N ILE A 58 3.61 10.81 -3.06
CA ILE A 58 2.49 11.75 -3.15
C ILE A 58 1.63 11.71 -1.87
N CYS A 59 1.32 10.52 -1.36
CA CYS A 59 0.55 10.38 -0.12
C CYS A 59 1.32 10.94 1.10
N PHE A 60 2.65 10.83 1.11
CA PHE A 60 3.49 11.44 2.14
C PHE A 60 3.29 12.96 2.18
N PHE A 61 3.41 13.65 1.04
CA PHE A 61 3.19 15.09 0.99
C PHE A 61 1.73 15.47 1.30
N ILE A 62 0.76 14.70 0.83
CA ILE A 62 -0.65 14.90 1.19
C ILE A 62 -0.82 14.85 2.72
N ALA A 63 -0.23 13.85 3.38
CA ALA A 63 -0.38 13.71 4.82
C ALA A 63 0.25 14.87 5.59
N GLN A 64 1.47 15.26 5.24
CA GLN A 64 2.16 16.37 5.92
C GLN A 64 1.46 17.72 5.70
N LEU A 65 1.02 17.99 4.47
CA LEU A 65 0.35 19.26 4.15
C LEU A 65 -1.08 19.33 4.68
N ALA A 66 -1.80 18.19 4.73
CA ALA A 66 -3.13 18.15 5.34
C ALA A 66 -3.08 18.47 6.84
N VAL A 67 -2.06 17.96 7.54
CA VAL A 67 -1.83 18.29 8.97
C VAL A 67 -1.54 19.79 9.12
N LEU A 68 -0.70 20.37 8.26
CA LEU A 68 -0.40 21.81 8.28
C LEU A 68 -1.67 22.67 8.10
N VAL A 69 -2.57 22.27 7.20
CA VAL A 69 -3.86 22.95 7.00
C VAL A 69 -4.70 22.94 8.27
N VAL A 70 -4.78 21.78 8.93
CA VAL A 70 -5.55 21.60 10.18
C VAL A 70 -4.88 22.30 11.36
N ALA A 71 -3.55 22.34 11.41
CA ALA A 71 -2.80 23.08 12.42
C ALA A 71 -3.18 24.57 12.40
N GLY A 72 -3.22 25.20 11.23
CA GLY A 72 -3.68 26.59 11.11
C GLY A 72 -5.10 26.84 11.66
N TYR A 73 -5.98 25.83 11.66
CA TYR A 73 -7.32 25.92 12.27
C TYR A 73 -7.33 25.73 13.80
N ILE A 74 -6.50 24.85 14.33
CA ILE A 74 -6.57 24.37 15.72
C ILE A 74 -5.53 25.05 16.62
N ASP A 75 -4.29 25.16 16.14
CA ASP A 75 -3.10 25.59 16.89
C ASP A 75 -2.14 26.23 15.88
N GLY A 76 -2.46 27.47 15.46
CA GLY A 76 -1.80 28.14 14.34
C GLY A 76 -0.36 28.54 14.62
N ASP A 77 0.01 28.76 15.89
CA ASP A 77 1.39 29.00 16.30
C ASP A 77 2.10 27.71 16.77
N MET A 78 1.43 26.55 16.72
CA MET A 78 1.95 25.22 17.01
C MET A 78 2.57 25.10 18.41
N ASN A 79 2.03 25.85 19.37
CA ASN A 79 2.54 25.89 20.74
C ASN A 79 1.87 24.86 21.65
N GLY A 80 0.91 24.08 21.13
CA GLY A 80 0.17 23.10 21.89
C GLY A 80 -0.96 23.66 22.72
N THR A 81 -1.45 24.85 22.41
CA THR A 81 -2.64 25.44 23.01
C THR A 81 -3.69 25.67 21.93
N LEU A 82 -4.96 25.76 22.35
CA LEU A 82 -6.03 25.96 21.39
C LEU A 82 -5.98 27.40 20.86
N GLY A 83 -5.80 27.52 19.55
CA GLY A 83 -5.61 28.78 18.86
C GLY A 83 -4.20 29.36 19.05
N PRO A 84 -3.89 30.47 18.38
CA PRO A 84 -4.79 31.25 17.53
C PRO A 84 -5.07 30.55 16.19
N PHE A 85 -6.17 30.97 15.54
CA PHE A 85 -6.41 30.63 14.15
C PHE A 85 -5.40 31.39 13.26
N ASP A 86 -4.61 30.66 12.46
CA ASP A 86 -3.69 31.24 11.49
C ASP A 86 -4.20 31.00 10.04
N PRO A 87 -4.86 32.00 9.44
CA PRO A 87 -5.35 31.89 8.07
C PRO A 87 -4.22 31.78 7.03
N PHE A 88 -3.02 32.29 7.32
CA PHE A 88 -1.89 32.25 6.40
C PHE A 88 -1.34 30.82 6.30
N VAL A 89 -1.13 30.15 7.44
CA VAL A 89 -0.72 28.74 7.48
C VAL A 89 -1.72 27.85 6.77
N THR A 90 -3.03 28.02 7.05
CA THR A 90 -4.10 27.28 6.37
C THR A 90 -4.12 27.53 4.86
N PHE A 91 -3.99 28.79 4.43
CA PHE A 91 -4.01 29.15 3.01
C PHE A 91 -2.82 28.56 2.25
N VAL A 92 -1.60 28.75 2.78
CA VAL A 92 -0.37 28.22 2.17
C VAL A 92 -0.38 26.70 2.17
N GLY A 93 -0.79 26.06 3.27
CA GLY A 93 -0.94 24.62 3.35
C GLY A 93 -1.90 24.07 2.29
N SER A 94 -3.04 24.75 2.08
CA SER A 94 -4.05 24.35 1.11
C SER A 94 -3.57 24.53 -0.33
N LEU A 95 -2.89 25.65 -0.61
CA LEU A 95 -2.29 25.92 -1.91
C LEU A 95 -1.25 24.85 -2.27
N CYS A 96 -0.37 24.52 -1.34
CA CYS A 96 0.64 23.47 -1.49
C CYS A 96 0.05 22.06 -1.59
N LEU A 97 -1.07 21.78 -0.92
CA LEU A 97 -1.76 20.48 -0.96
C LEU A 97 -2.43 20.22 -2.32
N SER A 98 -2.97 21.27 -2.95
CA SER A 98 -3.74 21.16 -4.20
C SER A 98 -3.04 20.44 -5.36
N PRO A 99 -1.75 20.70 -5.72
CA PRO A 99 -1.07 19.96 -6.78
C PRO A 99 -0.92 18.47 -6.45
N PHE A 100 -0.64 18.10 -5.19
CA PHE A 100 -0.50 16.69 -4.81
C PHE A 100 -1.83 15.95 -4.87
N LEU A 101 -2.93 16.57 -4.48
CA LEU A 101 -4.28 16.01 -4.67
C LEU A 101 -4.60 15.83 -6.15
N MET A 102 -4.30 16.83 -6.99
CA MET A 102 -4.51 16.73 -8.44
C MET A 102 -3.71 15.56 -9.05
N VAL A 103 -2.42 15.43 -8.70
CA VAL A 103 -1.57 14.33 -9.16
C VAL A 103 -2.08 12.99 -8.62
N PHE A 104 -2.51 12.92 -7.35
CA PHE A 104 -3.10 11.73 -6.76
C PHE A 104 -4.31 11.25 -7.55
N PHE A 105 -5.29 12.12 -7.79
CA PHE A 105 -6.48 11.77 -8.57
C PHE A 105 -6.15 11.41 -10.02
N PHE A 106 -5.16 12.09 -10.64
CA PHE A 106 -4.68 11.74 -11.97
C PHE A 106 -4.07 10.34 -12.03
N LEU A 107 -3.21 9.97 -11.07
CA LEU A 107 -2.58 8.65 -11.01
C LEU A 107 -3.56 7.53 -10.64
N ARG A 108 -4.63 7.83 -9.91
CA ARG A 108 -5.69 6.87 -9.53
C ARG A 108 -6.76 6.67 -10.60
N ARG A 109 -6.69 7.34 -11.75
CA ARG A 109 -7.66 7.14 -12.85
C ARG A 109 -7.71 5.66 -13.26
N PRO A 110 -8.90 5.08 -13.46
CA PRO A 110 -9.03 3.68 -13.82
C PRO A 110 -8.43 3.44 -15.20
N LYS A 111 -7.50 2.48 -15.29
CA LYS A 111 -7.01 1.98 -16.59
C LYS A 111 -8.04 1.02 -17.16
N LEU A 112 -8.60 1.41 -18.29
CA LEU A 112 -9.56 0.61 -19.04
C LEU A 112 -8.82 -0.24 -20.08
N THR A 113 -9.19 -1.51 -20.16
CA THR A 113 -8.73 -2.43 -21.19
C THR A 113 -9.85 -2.58 -22.20
N HIS A 114 -9.51 -2.39 -23.47
CA HIS A 114 -10.40 -2.66 -24.60
C HIS A 114 -10.03 -4.04 -25.15
N SER A 115 -10.93 -5.00 -25.05
CA SER A 115 -10.77 -6.31 -25.68
C SER A 115 -11.66 -6.39 -26.90
N ILE A 116 -11.08 -6.92 -27.96
CA ILE A 116 -11.74 -7.15 -29.24
C ILE A 116 -11.55 -8.62 -29.56
N ASN A 117 -12.66 -9.35 -29.58
CA ASN A 117 -12.69 -10.78 -29.86
C ASN A 117 -13.33 -10.98 -31.23
N ALA A 118 -12.61 -11.65 -32.12
CA ALA A 118 -13.10 -12.06 -33.42
C ALA A 118 -13.24 -13.58 -33.41
N HIS A 119 -14.45 -14.09 -33.62
CA HIS A 119 -14.70 -15.53 -33.73
C HIS A 119 -15.09 -15.87 -35.17
N PRO A 120 -14.63 -17.02 -35.71
CA PRO A 120 -15.11 -17.50 -37.01
C PRO A 120 -16.63 -17.62 -37.00
N ASP A 121 -17.29 -17.02 -37.97
CA ASP A 121 -18.75 -17.03 -38.12
C ASP A 121 -19.08 -17.16 -39.61
N PRO A 122 -19.75 -18.24 -40.05
CA PRO A 122 -20.12 -18.42 -41.45
C PRO A 122 -20.92 -17.26 -42.06
N ILE A 123 -21.64 -16.49 -41.24
CA ILE A 123 -22.46 -15.33 -41.65
C ILE A 123 -21.69 -14.01 -41.42
N GLY A 124 -20.47 -14.08 -40.89
CA GLY A 124 -19.64 -12.95 -40.54
C GLY A 124 -19.07 -12.18 -41.74
N GLN A 125 -18.30 -11.14 -41.43
CA GLN A 125 -17.59 -10.33 -42.43
C GLN A 125 -16.09 -10.50 -42.30
N THR A 126 -15.34 -10.19 -43.36
CA THR A 126 -13.87 -10.21 -43.36
C THR A 126 -13.27 -8.86 -42.98
N THR A 127 -14.08 -7.80 -42.93
CA THR A 127 -13.65 -6.44 -42.57
C THR A 127 -14.62 -5.87 -41.55
N HIS A 128 -14.07 -5.38 -40.44
CA HIS A 128 -14.83 -4.85 -39.30
C HIS A 128 -14.25 -3.51 -38.89
N ALA A 129 -15.05 -2.46 -38.84
CA ALA A 129 -14.61 -1.18 -38.29
C ALA A 129 -15.01 -1.02 -36.83
N LEU A 130 -14.07 -0.48 -36.06
CA LEU A 130 -14.22 -0.21 -34.65
C LEU A 130 -14.45 1.28 -34.41
N ALA A 131 -15.12 1.58 -33.30
CA ALA A 131 -15.20 2.94 -32.79
C ALA A 131 -13.78 3.49 -32.56
N GLY A 132 -13.45 4.63 -33.20
CA GLY A 132 -12.11 5.23 -33.17
C GLY A 132 -11.29 5.07 -34.44
N GLY A 133 -11.85 4.50 -35.52
CA GLY A 133 -11.23 4.48 -36.85
C GLY A 133 -10.28 3.31 -37.11
N ALA A 134 -10.18 2.35 -36.18
CA ALA A 134 -9.44 1.12 -36.39
C ALA A 134 -10.26 0.11 -37.21
N VAL A 135 -9.61 -0.66 -38.07
CA VAL A 135 -10.23 -1.72 -38.89
C VAL A 135 -9.55 -3.05 -38.61
N ILE A 136 -10.34 -4.09 -38.36
CA ILE A 136 -9.89 -5.47 -38.26
C ILE A 136 -10.20 -6.16 -39.58
N GLN A 137 -9.18 -6.76 -40.18
CA GLN A 137 -9.32 -7.58 -41.38
C GLN A 137 -8.94 -9.02 -41.08
N SER A 138 -9.81 -9.96 -41.43
CA SER A 138 -9.60 -11.40 -41.28
C SER A 138 -9.64 -12.11 -42.62
N THR A 139 -8.88 -13.20 -42.74
CA THR A 139 -8.85 -14.05 -43.94
C THR A 139 -10.09 -14.93 -44.08
N GLN A 140 -10.83 -15.15 -42.99
CA GLN A 140 -12.08 -15.90 -42.95
C GLN A 140 -13.23 -15.02 -42.44
N PRO A 141 -14.49 -15.32 -42.77
CA PRO A 141 -15.65 -14.63 -42.20
C PRO A 141 -15.63 -14.71 -40.67
N THR A 142 -15.65 -13.56 -40.00
CA THR A 142 -15.65 -13.48 -38.54
C THR A 142 -16.77 -12.59 -38.02
N SER A 143 -17.21 -12.85 -36.79
CA SER A 143 -18.05 -11.96 -35.99
C SER A 143 -17.17 -11.28 -34.94
N VAL A 144 -17.11 -9.96 -34.96
CA VAL A 144 -16.31 -9.16 -34.02
C VAL A 144 -17.19 -8.61 -32.91
N ARG A 145 -16.77 -8.83 -31.67
CA ARG A 145 -17.35 -8.23 -30.48
C ARG A 145 -16.26 -7.53 -29.70
N HIS A 146 -16.59 -6.39 -29.12
CA HIS A 146 -15.64 -5.62 -28.33
C HIS A 146 -16.30 -4.98 -27.13
N HIS A 147 -15.57 -4.93 -26.04
CA HIS A 147 -16.07 -4.45 -24.75
C HIS A 147 -14.93 -3.78 -23.99
N ILE A 148 -15.31 -2.89 -23.07
CA ILE A 148 -14.38 -2.13 -22.23
C ILE A 148 -14.59 -2.57 -20.80
N PHE A 149 -13.53 -3.01 -20.16
CA PHE A 149 -13.53 -3.46 -18.78
C PHE A 149 -12.32 -2.90 -18.04
N ARG A 150 -12.35 -2.95 -16.71
CA ARG A 150 -11.23 -2.51 -15.89
C ARG A 150 -10.13 -3.58 -15.92
N SER A 151 -8.87 -3.17 -15.96
CA SER A 151 -7.75 -4.12 -15.91
C SER A 151 -7.77 -4.97 -14.63
N THR A 152 -7.99 -6.28 -14.77
CA THR A 152 -7.95 -7.28 -13.69
C THR A 152 -6.63 -8.03 -13.70
N ALA A 153 -5.50 -7.32 -13.79
CA ALA A 153 -4.20 -7.97 -13.67
C ALA A 153 -3.99 -8.41 -12.20
N PRO A 154 -3.47 -9.63 -11.95
CA PRO A 154 -3.19 -10.10 -10.61
C PRO A 154 -2.12 -9.24 -9.92
N LEU A 155 -2.14 -9.20 -8.59
CA LEU A 155 -1.02 -8.64 -7.83
C LEU A 155 0.20 -9.56 -7.96
N GLU A 156 1.22 -9.09 -8.68
CA GLU A 156 2.53 -9.73 -8.73
C GLU A 156 3.56 -8.90 -7.95
N MET A 157 4.22 -9.53 -6.97
CA MET A 157 5.27 -8.93 -6.15
C MET A 157 6.63 -9.59 -6.41
N PRO A 158 7.76 -8.86 -6.31
CA PRO A 158 9.10 -9.44 -6.40
C PRO A 158 9.33 -10.47 -5.28
N ARG A 159 10.32 -11.35 -5.43
CA ARG A 159 10.62 -12.35 -4.39
C ARG A 159 11.07 -11.65 -3.10
N PRO A 160 10.60 -12.07 -1.91
CA PRO A 160 11.03 -11.47 -0.64
C PRO A 160 12.54 -11.45 -0.48
N LYS A 161 13.24 -12.50 -0.96
CA LYS A 161 14.70 -12.57 -0.97
C LYS A 161 15.36 -11.38 -1.69
N HIS A 162 14.83 -10.97 -2.84
CA HIS A 162 15.40 -9.85 -3.59
C HIS A 162 15.14 -8.52 -2.90
N LEU A 163 13.97 -8.36 -2.26
CA LEU A 163 13.62 -7.15 -1.52
C LEU A 163 14.47 -7.03 -0.24
N TRP A 164 14.62 -8.11 0.52
CA TRP A 164 15.50 -8.12 1.69
C TRP A 164 16.98 -7.91 1.32
N LEU A 165 17.45 -8.48 0.21
CA LEU A 165 18.80 -8.22 -0.28
C LEU A 165 18.99 -6.74 -0.63
N LEU A 166 18.03 -6.13 -1.34
CA LEU A 166 18.04 -4.71 -1.66
C LEU A 166 18.06 -3.84 -0.40
N PHE A 167 17.27 -4.22 0.61
CA PHE A 167 17.23 -3.51 1.89
C PHE A 167 18.56 -3.61 2.63
N ILE A 168 19.09 -4.82 2.85
CA ILE A 168 20.35 -5.03 3.59
C ILE A 168 21.50 -4.32 2.87
N LEU A 169 21.68 -4.57 1.57
CA LEU A 169 22.76 -3.96 0.81
C LEU A 169 22.60 -2.44 0.74
N GLY A 170 21.39 -1.94 0.50
CA GLY A 170 21.14 -0.52 0.42
C GLY A 170 21.32 0.20 1.75
N VAL A 171 20.91 -0.39 2.87
CA VAL A 171 21.18 0.15 4.22
C VAL A 171 22.68 0.14 4.51
N THR A 172 23.38 -0.97 4.27
CA THR A 172 24.83 -1.07 4.50
C THR A 172 25.62 -0.07 3.66
N VAL A 173 25.34 0.02 2.35
CA VAL A 173 26.02 0.97 1.44
C VAL A 173 25.71 2.41 1.85
N SER A 174 24.46 2.74 2.12
CA SER A 174 24.09 4.11 2.51
C SER A 174 24.74 4.51 3.84
N THR A 175 24.78 3.59 4.80
CA THR A 175 25.47 3.79 6.09
C THR A 175 26.97 4.02 5.85
N ALA A 176 27.63 3.17 5.06
CA ALA A 176 29.05 3.34 4.75
C ALA A 176 29.36 4.67 4.05
N CYS A 177 28.47 5.14 3.16
CA CYS A 177 28.63 6.43 2.49
C CYS A 177 28.33 7.64 3.40
N LEU A 178 27.45 7.51 4.39
CA LEU A 178 27.15 8.58 5.35
C LEU A 178 28.15 8.62 6.52
N LEU A 179 28.85 7.51 6.79
CA LEU A 179 29.80 7.40 7.90
C LEU A 179 30.88 8.50 7.89
N PRO A 180 31.50 8.89 6.76
CA PRO A 180 32.45 9.99 6.71
C PRO A 180 31.85 11.33 7.18
N LEU A 181 30.58 11.60 6.92
CA LEU A 181 29.89 12.80 7.38
C LEU A 181 29.76 12.79 8.92
N THR A 182 29.40 11.64 9.49
CA THR A 182 29.28 11.47 10.95
C THR A 182 30.62 11.53 11.67
N LEU A 183 31.70 10.99 11.09
CA LEU A 183 33.02 10.94 11.74
C LEU A 183 33.83 12.22 11.57
N ASN A 184 33.82 12.80 10.37
CA ASN A 184 34.70 13.93 10.01
C ASN A 184 33.96 15.27 9.97
N GLY A 185 32.65 15.27 10.23
CA GLY A 185 31.80 16.45 10.13
C GLY A 185 31.51 16.89 8.69
N ALA A 186 30.83 18.02 8.57
CA ALA A 186 30.44 18.61 7.30
C ALA A 186 31.65 19.24 6.59
N ASN A 187 32.06 18.64 5.48
CA ASN A 187 32.99 19.20 4.51
C ASN A 187 32.38 19.09 3.11
N VAL A 188 32.97 19.76 2.11
CA VAL A 188 32.42 19.80 0.74
C VAL A 188 32.20 18.38 0.19
N VAL A 189 33.13 17.46 0.43
CA VAL A 189 33.05 16.08 -0.08
C VAL A 189 31.98 15.26 0.66
N THR A 190 31.91 15.35 1.99
CA THR A 190 30.95 14.60 2.80
C THR A 190 29.52 15.09 2.59
N VAL A 191 29.33 16.39 2.40
CA VAL A 191 28.03 16.98 2.05
C VAL A 191 27.60 16.56 0.64
N LEU A 192 28.48 16.62 -0.35
CA LEU A 192 28.16 16.18 -1.71
C LEU A 192 27.79 14.68 -1.75
N LEU A 193 28.56 13.85 -1.04
CA LEU A 193 28.28 12.43 -0.91
C LEU A 193 26.93 12.18 -0.22
N ALA A 194 26.63 12.92 0.84
CA ALA A 194 25.36 12.82 1.54
C ALA A 194 24.18 13.23 0.66
N VAL A 195 24.25 14.34 -0.08
CA VAL A 195 23.17 14.79 -0.97
C VAL A 195 22.82 13.74 -2.02
N VAL A 196 23.82 13.05 -2.59
CA VAL A 196 23.59 11.99 -3.58
C VAL A 196 22.95 10.75 -2.96
N ILE A 197 23.30 10.42 -1.71
CA ILE A 197 22.90 9.16 -1.06
C ILE A 197 21.62 9.28 -0.24
N VAL A 198 21.31 10.46 0.33
CA VAL A 198 20.17 10.65 1.24
C VAL A 198 18.84 10.26 0.60
N LEU A 199 18.58 10.67 -0.64
CA LEU A 199 17.32 10.33 -1.30
C LEU A 199 17.20 8.82 -1.60
N PRO A 200 18.20 8.14 -2.21
CA PRO A 200 18.22 6.69 -2.31
C PRO A 200 18.10 5.96 -0.97
N ALA A 201 18.85 6.39 0.05
CA ALA A 201 18.84 5.81 1.39
C ALA A 201 17.45 5.91 2.01
N TRP A 202 16.82 7.09 1.91
CA TRP A 202 15.45 7.31 2.38
C TRP A 202 14.47 6.34 1.69
N LEU A 203 14.45 6.30 0.36
CA LEU A 203 13.55 5.43 -0.41
C LEU A 203 13.75 3.95 -0.08
N ILE A 204 15.00 3.50 0.01
CA ILE A 204 15.33 2.10 0.34
C ILE A 204 14.89 1.77 1.77
N GLY A 205 15.25 2.63 2.72
CA GLY A 205 15.01 2.45 4.15
C GLY A 205 13.52 2.38 4.48
N PHE A 206 12.70 3.27 3.91
CA PHE A 206 11.28 3.27 4.24
C PHE A 206 10.46 2.22 3.47
N ALA A 207 10.71 2.05 2.16
CA ALA A 207 9.79 1.33 1.28
C ALA A 207 10.10 -0.17 1.15
N THR A 208 11.37 -0.51 1.02
CA THR A 208 11.81 -1.88 0.73
C THR A 208 11.35 -2.91 1.77
N PRO A 209 11.48 -2.69 3.09
CA PRO A 209 11.05 -3.68 4.07
C PRO A 209 9.52 -3.85 4.06
N VAL A 210 8.75 -2.77 3.84
CA VAL A 210 7.29 -2.88 3.69
C VAL A 210 6.92 -3.74 2.49
N PHE A 211 7.54 -3.52 1.34
CA PHE A 211 7.29 -4.36 0.17
C PHE A 211 7.74 -5.81 0.38
N ALA A 212 8.80 -6.04 1.16
CA ALA A 212 9.26 -7.38 1.51
C ALA A 212 8.20 -8.11 2.37
N TRP A 213 7.69 -7.45 3.40
CA TRP A 213 6.59 -7.96 4.25
C TRP A 213 5.30 -8.15 3.49
N TRP A 214 4.96 -7.22 2.61
CA TRP A 214 3.78 -7.34 1.76
C TRP A 214 3.91 -8.52 0.78
N SER A 215 5.10 -8.72 0.22
CA SER A 215 5.36 -9.91 -0.60
C SER A 215 5.33 -11.21 0.19
N ILE A 216 5.71 -11.21 1.47
CA ILE A 216 5.60 -12.40 2.33
C ILE A 216 4.11 -12.68 2.54
N THR A 217 3.36 -11.72 3.07
CA THR A 217 1.94 -11.89 3.41
C THR A 217 1.09 -12.29 2.19
N SER A 218 1.27 -11.66 1.03
CA SER A 218 0.50 -11.98 -0.18
C SER A 218 0.74 -13.40 -0.69
N ARG A 219 2.00 -13.83 -0.75
CA ARG A 219 2.37 -15.19 -1.21
C ARG A 219 1.88 -16.28 -0.27
N HIS A 220 1.95 -16.00 1.03
CA HIS A 220 1.77 -17.00 2.06
C HIS A 220 0.31 -17.16 2.49
N MET A 221 -0.52 -16.12 2.39
CA MET A 221 -1.95 -16.23 2.69
C MET A 221 -2.75 -16.95 1.61
N GLY A 222 -2.18 -17.12 0.40
CA GLY A 222 -2.83 -17.79 -0.71
C GLY A 222 -4.03 -17.01 -1.29
N ILE A 223 -4.08 -15.69 -1.05
CA ILE A 223 -5.18 -14.84 -1.52
C ILE A 223 -4.81 -14.30 -2.89
N THR A 224 -5.67 -14.52 -3.88
CA THR A 224 -5.57 -13.89 -5.20
C THR A 224 -6.37 -12.58 -5.18
N MET A 225 -5.74 -11.49 -5.59
CA MET A 225 -6.38 -10.18 -5.65
C MET A 225 -5.87 -9.39 -6.84
N SER A 226 -6.73 -8.54 -7.39
CA SER A 226 -6.32 -7.63 -8.45
C SER A 226 -5.25 -6.67 -7.91
N ARG A 227 -4.25 -6.35 -8.75
CA ARG A 227 -3.25 -5.35 -8.42
C ARG A 227 -3.93 -4.07 -7.94
N ARG A 228 -4.90 -3.56 -8.70
CA ARG A 228 -5.60 -2.30 -8.43
C ARG A 228 -6.21 -2.25 -7.02
N ASP A 229 -6.87 -3.32 -6.61
CA ASP A 229 -7.53 -3.37 -5.30
C ASP A 229 -6.49 -3.45 -4.18
N ALA A 230 -5.40 -4.17 -4.41
CA ALA A 230 -4.26 -4.20 -3.50
C ALA A 230 -3.59 -2.83 -3.35
N GLU A 231 -3.46 -2.09 -4.45
CA GLU A 231 -2.99 -0.70 -4.41
C GLU A 231 -3.97 0.20 -3.64
N TRP A 232 -5.28 0.03 -3.79
CA TRP A 232 -6.28 0.80 -3.04
C TRP A 232 -6.23 0.52 -1.55
N ILE A 233 -6.05 -0.73 -1.14
CA ILE A 233 -5.95 -1.10 0.27
C ILE A 233 -4.69 -0.49 0.89
N LEU A 234 -3.55 -0.57 0.18
CA LEU A 234 -2.30 0.04 0.62
C LEU A 234 -2.42 1.58 0.72
N VAL A 235 -3.04 2.22 -0.27
CA VAL A 235 -3.29 3.68 -0.28
C VAL A 235 -4.24 4.09 0.85
N ALA A 236 -5.27 3.30 1.15
CA ALA A 236 -6.17 3.60 2.27
C ALA A 236 -5.42 3.62 3.61
N GLY A 237 -4.46 2.70 3.81
CA GLY A 237 -3.55 2.73 4.95
C GLY A 237 -2.69 3.98 4.99
N MET A 238 -2.15 4.42 3.86
CA MET A 238 -1.40 5.69 3.78
C MET A 238 -2.31 6.87 4.14
N LEU A 239 -3.53 6.95 3.60
CA LEU A 239 -4.44 8.05 3.89
C LEU A 239 -4.96 8.03 5.33
N SER A 240 -5.00 6.87 5.99
CA SER A 240 -5.34 6.79 7.42
C SER A 240 -4.28 7.39 8.35
N THR A 241 -3.08 7.74 7.87
CA THR A 241 -2.13 8.50 8.68
C THR A 241 -2.59 9.94 8.91
N VAL A 242 -3.37 10.52 8.00
CA VAL A 242 -3.82 11.92 8.10
C VAL A 242 -4.60 12.16 9.40
N PRO A 243 -5.73 11.47 9.67
CA PRO A 243 -6.43 11.62 10.93
C PRO A 243 -5.57 11.23 12.14
N ALA A 244 -4.70 10.22 12.01
CA ALA A 244 -3.84 9.81 13.12
C ALA A 244 -2.82 10.89 13.50
N ILE A 245 -2.13 11.50 12.53
CA ILE A 245 -1.17 12.58 12.80
C ILE A 245 -1.90 13.81 13.34
N ILE A 246 -3.09 14.14 12.84
CA ILE A 246 -3.91 15.24 13.41
C ILE A 246 -4.21 14.97 14.88
N ILE A 247 -4.63 13.75 15.23
CA ILE A 247 -4.91 13.38 16.62
C ILE A 247 -3.63 13.50 17.45
N ASN A 248 -2.53 12.91 17.01
CA ASN A 248 -1.31 12.74 17.80
C ASN A 248 -0.49 14.03 17.93
N SER A 249 -0.49 14.87 16.90
CA SER A 249 0.39 16.04 16.80
C SER A 249 -0.32 17.38 16.98
N LEU A 250 -1.67 17.42 16.97
CA LEU A 250 -2.44 18.65 17.17
C LEU A 250 -3.44 18.51 18.32
N VAL A 251 -4.36 17.56 18.23
CA VAL A 251 -5.44 17.42 19.22
C VAL A 251 -4.89 16.99 20.59
N SER A 252 -4.01 16.00 20.62
CA SER A 252 -3.51 15.43 21.88
C SER A 252 -2.62 16.40 22.66
N PRO A 253 -1.66 17.11 22.04
CA PRO A 253 -0.90 18.13 22.74
C PRO A 253 -1.80 19.20 23.38
N VAL A 254 -2.78 19.72 22.65
CA VAL A 254 -3.75 20.71 23.16
C VAL A 254 -4.51 20.18 24.37
N VAL A 255 -5.00 18.94 24.29
CA VAL A 255 -5.74 18.32 25.40
C VAL A 255 -4.83 18.09 26.62
N LEU A 256 -3.62 17.58 26.42
CA LEU A 256 -2.70 17.24 27.51
C LEU A 256 -2.14 18.48 28.20
N ASN A 257 -1.71 19.50 27.44
CA ASN A 257 -1.28 20.77 27.98
C ASN A 257 -2.42 21.45 28.77
N GLY A 258 -3.66 21.38 28.24
CA GLY A 258 -4.85 21.88 28.94
C GLY A 258 -5.16 21.14 30.25
N LEU A 259 -4.73 19.89 30.39
CA LEU A 259 -4.81 19.09 31.62
C LEU A 259 -3.59 19.27 32.54
N GLY A 260 -2.60 20.07 32.15
CA GLY A 260 -1.37 20.33 32.92
C GLY A 260 -0.26 19.30 32.70
N PHE A 261 -0.34 18.46 31.66
CA PHE A 261 0.74 17.57 31.24
C PHE A 261 1.49 18.20 30.07
N ASP A 262 2.78 18.48 30.24
CA ASP A 262 3.61 19.03 29.15
C ASP A 262 3.74 18.01 28.01
N ALA A 263 3.22 18.35 26.83
CA ALA A 263 3.23 17.50 25.66
C ALA A 263 4.52 17.59 24.81
N TYR A 264 5.33 18.62 24.99
CA TYR A 264 6.49 18.93 24.14
C TYR A 264 7.82 18.75 24.86
N GLU A 265 7.82 18.78 26.20
CA GLU A 265 9.01 18.45 26.98
C GLU A 265 9.39 16.98 26.77
N VAL A 266 10.61 16.77 26.26
CA VAL A 266 11.15 15.43 26.00
C VAL A 266 11.29 14.66 27.32
N GLY A 267 10.81 13.44 27.32
CA GLY A 267 10.81 12.55 28.47
C GLY A 267 9.65 12.79 29.43
N SER A 268 8.84 13.85 29.28
CA SER A 268 7.71 14.17 30.16
C SER A 268 6.58 13.15 30.11
N TRP A 269 5.68 13.18 31.10
CA TRP A 269 4.49 12.32 31.10
C TRP A 269 3.51 12.67 29.97
N GLY A 270 3.44 13.94 29.54
CA GLY A 270 2.56 14.32 28.42
C GLY A 270 3.07 13.75 27.10
N GLU A 271 4.37 13.85 26.81
CA GLU A 271 4.98 13.16 25.66
C GLU A 271 4.72 11.65 25.74
N GLY A 272 4.95 11.03 26.90
CA GLY A 272 4.68 9.61 27.12
C GLY A 272 3.23 9.23 26.80
N MET A 273 2.25 9.97 27.32
CA MET A 273 0.82 9.74 27.06
C MET A 273 0.47 9.89 25.58
N ILE A 274 1.12 10.80 24.84
CA ILE A 274 0.95 10.85 23.38
C ILE A 274 1.43 9.53 22.77
N LEU A 275 2.63 9.07 23.13
CA LEU A 275 3.25 7.89 22.54
C LEU A 275 2.52 6.59 22.86
N PHE A 276 2.09 6.35 24.11
CA PHE A 276 1.55 5.06 24.54
C PHE A 276 0.03 5.00 24.70
N LEU A 277 -0.65 6.14 24.71
CA LEU A 277 -2.11 6.21 24.84
C LEU A 277 -2.72 6.81 23.58
N SER A 278 -2.40 8.06 23.25
CA SER A 278 -3.06 8.73 22.14
C SER A 278 -2.72 8.12 20.79
N ALA A 279 -1.43 7.94 20.48
CA ALA A 279 -1.00 7.40 19.19
C ALA A 279 -1.57 6.01 18.90
N PRO A 280 -1.49 5.02 19.81
CA PRO A 280 -2.13 3.72 19.60
C PRO A 280 -3.63 3.80 19.36
N ILE A 281 -4.35 4.66 20.10
CA ILE A 281 -5.80 4.82 19.95
C ILE A 281 -6.11 5.47 18.60
N GLY A 282 -5.54 6.64 18.32
CA GLY A 282 -5.81 7.42 17.11
C GLY A 282 -5.44 6.65 15.84
N GLU A 283 -4.29 5.98 15.86
CA GLU A 283 -3.83 5.20 14.73
C GLU A 283 -4.65 3.95 14.45
N GLU A 284 -4.89 3.10 15.47
CA GLU A 284 -5.60 1.84 15.23
C GLU A 284 -7.08 2.09 14.92
N LEU A 285 -7.69 3.15 15.46
CA LEU A 285 -9.04 3.57 15.05
C LEU A 285 -9.06 4.08 13.61
N SER A 286 -8.08 4.90 13.20
CA SER A 286 -7.98 5.41 11.83
C SER A 286 -7.77 4.28 10.82
N LYS A 287 -6.91 3.33 11.13
CA LYS A 287 -6.66 2.13 10.31
C LYS A 287 -7.90 1.23 10.25
N ALA A 288 -8.57 0.99 11.38
CA ALA A 288 -9.80 0.20 11.41
C ALA A 288 -10.92 0.86 10.58
N PHE A 289 -11.03 2.19 10.63
CA PHE A 289 -11.95 2.94 9.77
C PHE A 289 -11.61 2.76 8.28
N ALA A 290 -10.34 2.83 7.90
CA ALA A 290 -9.92 2.55 6.53
C ALA A 290 -10.29 1.12 6.08
N VAL A 291 -10.16 0.13 6.96
CA VAL A 291 -10.63 -1.25 6.68
C VAL A 291 -12.14 -1.30 6.47
N LEU A 292 -12.93 -0.58 7.27
CA LEU A 292 -14.40 -0.51 7.11
C LEU A 292 -14.80 0.12 5.76
N CYS A 293 -14.11 1.18 5.32
CA CYS A 293 -14.31 1.75 3.98
C CYS A 293 -14.02 0.75 2.85
N LEU A 294 -13.20 -0.26 3.13
CA LEU A 294 -12.82 -1.35 2.22
C LEU A 294 -13.60 -2.64 2.47
N SER A 295 -14.68 -2.61 3.26
CA SER A 295 -15.53 -3.77 3.55
C SER A 295 -16.06 -4.47 2.30
N HIS A 296 -16.28 -3.73 1.21
CA HIS A 296 -16.69 -4.25 -0.10
C HIS A 296 -15.64 -5.16 -0.79
N LEU A 297 -14.41 -5.22 -0.28
CA LEU A 297 -13.36 -6.14 -0.73
C LEU A 297 -13.25 -7.37 0.17
N ILE A 298 -13.93 -7.40 1.32
CA ILE A 298 -13.81 -8.48 2.30
C ILE A 298 -14.81 -9.59 1.97
N VAL A 299 -14.28 -10.71 1.49
CA VAL A 299 -15.05 -11.91 1.13
C VAL A 299 -15.06 -12.99 2.20
N SER A 300 -14.14 -12.93 3.18
CA SER A 300 -14.07 -13.87 4.31
C SER A 300 -13.26 -13.25 5.47
N PRO A 301 -13.35 -13.80 6.70
CA PRO A 301 -12.51 -13.34 7.82
C PRO A 301 -11.00 -13.38 7.52
N LYS A 302 -10.54 -14.44 6.86
CA LYS A 302 -9.15 -14.55 6.37
C LYS A 302 -8.80 -13.43 5.39
N HIS A 303 -9.73 -13.08 4.49
CA HIS A 303 -9.56 -11.94 3.60
C HIS A 303 -9.55 -10.61 4.36
N GLY A 304 -10.39 -10.47 5.38
CA GLY A 304 -10.41 -9.33 6.29
C GLY A 304 -9.08 -9.12 7.01
N PHE A 305 -8.43 -10.21 7.48
CA PHE A 305 -7.08 -10.14 8.03
C PHE A 305 -6.09 -9.58 7.01
N TYR A 306 -6.10 -10.08 5.78
CA TYR A 306 -5.18 -9.63 4.74
C TYR A 306 -5.40 -8.16 4.31
N VAL A 307 -6.67 -7.73 4.20
CA VAL A 307 -7.03 -6.32 3.98
C VAL A 307 -6.50 -5.47 5.13
N GLY A 308 -6.78 -5.87 6.38
CA GLY A 308 -6.28 -5.19 7.58
C GLY A 308 -4.76 -5.10 7.63
N SER A 309 -4.05 -6.21 7.41
CA SER A 309 -2.59 -6.22 7.37
C SER A 309 -2.04 -5.31 6.28
N THR A 310 -2.67 -5.27 5.09
CA THR A 310 -2.23 -4.39 4.00
C THR A 310 -2.49 -2.92 4.30
N VAL A 311 -3.60 -2.58 4.97
CA VAL A 311 -3.83 -1.22 5.52
C VAL A 311 -2.73 -0.86 6.52
N GLY A 312 -2.41 -1.76 7.46
CA GLY A 312 -1.33 -1.54 8.43
C GLY A 312 0.04 -1.33 7.77
N LEU A 313 0.35 -2.08 6.71
CA LEU A 313 1.56 -1.87 5.90
C LEU A 313 1.55 -0.52 5.16
N GLY A 314 0.39 -0.09 4.67
CA GLY A 314 0.20 1.22 4.04
C GLY A 314 0.47 2.37 5.01
N PHE A 315 -0.03 2.26 6.24
CA PHE A 315 0.25 3.21 7.31
C PHE A 315 1.75 3.24 7.64
N ALA A 316 2.34 2.05 7.82
CA ALA A 316 3.76 1.90 8.13
C ALA A 316 4.68 2.51 7.07
N LEU A 317 4.27 2.58 5.79
CA LEU A 317 5.05 3.25 4.75
C LEU A 317 5.29 4.73 5.05
N LEU A 318 4.23 5.45 5.43
CA LEU A 318 4.34 6.88 5.69
C LEU A 318 5.00 7.16 7.04
N GLU A 319 4.65 6.39 8.07
CA GLU A 319 5.31 6.52 9.37
C GLU A 319 6.82 6.24 9.24
N ASN A 320 7.19 5.16 8.53
CA ASN A 320 8.59 4.85 8.29
C ASN A 320 9.28 5.92 7.44
N ALA A 321 8.59 6.53 6.48
CA ALA A 321 9.15 7.64 5.72
C ALA A 321 9.51 8.83 6.64
N GLN A 322 8.69 9.16 7.65
CA GLN A 322 8.98 10.22 8.61
C GLN A 322 10.18 9.86 9.51
N TYR A 323 10.19 8.68 10.14
CA TYR A 323 11.29 8.28 11.03
C TYR A 323 12.63 8.18 10.31
N ILE A 324 12.65 7.62 9.10
CA ILE A 324 13.90 7.50 8.32
C ILE A 324 14.38 8.86 7.85
N PHE A 325 13.46 9.77 7.49
CA PHE A 325 13.82 11.14 7.15
C PHE A 325 14.48 11.85 8.34
N MET A 326 13.89 11.77 9.53
CA MET A 326 14.48 12.36 10.74
C MET A 326 15.82 11.73 11.11
N ALA A 327 15.95 10.41 10.95
CA ALA A 327 17.22 9.72 11.20
C ALA A 327 18.34 10.12 10.22
N LEU A 328 18.00 10.50 8.99
CA LEU A 328 18.97 11.00 8.00
C LEU A 328 19.37 12.45 8.24
N LEU A 329 18.53 13.23 8.93
CA LEU A 329 18.80 14.63 9.29
C LEU A 329 19.55 14.79 10.62
N SER A 330 19.74 13.72 11.40
CA SER A 330 20.45 13.80 12.67
C SER A 330 21.95 14.04 12.48
N ASP A 331 22.60 14.60 13.52
CA ASP A 331 24.06 14.80 13.53
C ASP A 331 24.84 13.49 13.35
N TYR A 332 24.26 12.39 13.84
CA TYR A 332 24.78 11.03 13.69
C TYR A 332 24.08 10.26 12.56
N SER A 333 23.78 10.94 11.45
CA SER A 333 22.94 10.44 10.35
C SER A 333 23.24 9.00 9.91
N SER A 334 24.53 8.61 9.81
CA SER A 334 24.92 7.25 9.47
C SER A 334 24.40 6.21 10.49
N ILE A 335 24.69 6.43 11.77
CA ILE A 335 24.37 5.48 12.85
C ILE A 335 22.87 5.49 13.12
N SER A 336 22.28 6.68 13.22
CA SER A 336 20.83 6.85 13.40
C SER A 336 20.05 6.19 12.25
N TYR A 337 20.47 6.39 10.99
CA TYR A 337 19.83 5.74 9.85
C TYR A 337 19.93 4.22 9.93
N PHE A 338 21.12 3.66 10.20
CA PHE A 338 21.32 2.21 10.27
C PHE A 338 20.39 1.56 11.30
N PHE A 339 20.37 2.11 12.52
CA PHE A 339 19.51 1.58 13.58
C PHE A 339 18.05 1.81 13.24
N THR A 340 17.61 3.03 12.95
CA THR A 340 16.20 3.32 12.68
C THR A 340 15.66 2.48 11.51
N ALA A 341 16.41 2.37 10.40
CA ALA A 341 16.02 1.53 9.26
C ALA A 341 15.89 0.06 9.65
N SER A 342 16.93 -0.51 10.27
CA SER A 342 16.96 -1.93 10.63
C SER A 342 15.87 -2.29 11.63
N LEU A 343 15.70 -1.46 12.66
CA LEU A 343 14.72 -1.66 13.71
C LEU A 343 13.32 -1.59 13.14
N ARG A 344 12.98 -0.51 12.45
CA ARG A 344 11.63 -0.35 11.90
C ARG A 344 11.33 -1.44 10.87
N GLY A 345 12.32 -1.78 10.05
CA GLY A 345 12.29 -2.87 9.08
C GLY A 345 11.87 -4.23 9.65
N LEU A 346 12.40 -4.57 10.83
CA LEU A 346 12.23 -5.89 11.46
C LEU A 346 11.14 -5.92 12.54
N SER A 347 10.75 -4.77 13.09
CA SER A 347 9.88 -4.67 14.27
C SER A 347 8.55 -3.98 13.98
N SER A 348 8.55 -2.66 13.78
CA SER A 348 7.33 -1.85 13.68
C SER A 348 6.44 -2.26 12.49
N ILE A 349 7.03 -2.54 11.32
CA ILE A 349 6.28 -2.88 10.10
C ILE A 349 5.46 -4.16 10.27
N PRO A 350 6.02 -5.32 10.70
CA PRO A 350 5.21 -6.49 10.97
C PRO A 350 4.24 -6.27 12.15
N GLY A 351 4.58 -5.39 13.10
CA GLY A 351 3.68 -4.97 14.19
C GLY A 351 2.39 -4.34 13.65
N HIS A 352 2.49 -3.29 12.84
CA HIS A 352 1.32 -2.65 12.23
C HIS A 352 0.50 -3.63 11.37
N ALA A 353 1.16 -4.50 10.61
CA ALA A 353 0.47 -5.51 9.82
C ALA A 353 -0.32 -6.49 10.70
N LEU A 354 0.20 -6.85 11.87
CA LEU A 354 -0.47 -7.75 12.81
C LEU A 354 -1.65 -7.05 13.50
N TRP A 355 -1.43 -5.90 14.12
CA TRP A 355 -2.45 -5.19 14.92
C TRP A 355 -3.66 -4.80 14.08
N THR A 356 -3.41 -4.18 12.92
CA THR A 356 -4.50 -3.85 11.99
C THR A 356 -5.09 -5.11 11.34
N GLY A 357 -4.30 -6.17 11.16
CA GLY A 357 -4.79 -7.49 10.74
C GLY A 357 -5.81 -8.10 11.69
N LEU A 358 -5.60 -7.99 13.02
CA LEU A 358 -6.56 -8.43 14.04
C LEU A 358 -7.89 -7.68 13.92
N SER A 359 -7.82 -6.36 13.77
CA SER A 359 -9.00 -5.51 13.53
C SER A 359 -9.73 -5.92 12.24
N GLY A 360 -8.99 -6.13 11.15
CA GLY A 360 -9.57 -6.55 9.87
C GLY A 360 -10.19 -7.93 9.89
N TYR A 361 -9.59 -8.90 10.59
CA TYR A 361 -10.19 -10.22 10.79
C TYR A 361 -11.51 -10.12 11.56
N ALA A 362 -11.51 -9.34 12.66
CA ALA A 362 -12.70 -9.15 13.48
C ALA A 362 -13.85 -8.46 12.72
N ILE A 363 -13.53 -7.48 11.87
CA ILE A 363 -14.47 -6.85 10.94
C ILE A 363 -14.99 -7.89 9.92
N GLY A 364 -14.12 -8.74 9.37
CA GLY A 364 -14.52 -9.81 8.47
C GLY A 364 -15.46 -10.84 9.11
N CYS A 365 -15.23 -11.22 10.37
CA CYS A 365 -16.17 -12.05 11.14
C CYS A 365 -17.52 -11.38 11.35
N TRP A 366 -17.53 -10.07 11.61
CA TRP A 366 -18.78 -9.32 11.77
C TRP A 366 -19.57 -9.25 10.45
N LEU A 367 -18.91 -8.96 9.33
CA LEU A 367 -19.53 -8.97 8.01
C LEU A 367 -20.07 -10.36 7.63
N ALA A 368 -19.37 -11.43 8.00
CA ALA A 368 -19.81 -12.81 7.80
C ALA A 368 -21.10 -13.12 8.58
N ARG A 369 -21.17 -12.71 9.86
CA ARG A 369 -22.36 -12.93 10.70
C ARG A 369 -23.59 -12.20 10.17
N ASP A 370 -23.42 -11.01 9.61
CA ASP A 370 -24.52 -10.20 9.10
C ASP A 370 -24.89 -10.53 7.64
N ASN A 371 -24.29 -11.56 7.03
CA ASN A 371 -24.42 -11.88 5.59
C ASN A 371 -24.11 -10.67 4.67
N ARG A 372 -23.16 -9.82 5.09
CA ARG A 372 -22.72 -8.60 4.38
C ARG A 372 -21.37 -8.77 3.68
N LEU A 373 -20.87 -10.01 3.58
CA LEU A 373 -19.64 -10.28 2.82
C LEU A 373 -19.84 -9.90 1.35
N ALA A 374 -18.76 -9.43 0.73
CA ALA A 374 -18.80 -9.04 -0.67
C ALA A 374 -19.11 -10.27 -1.55
N ASN A 375 -20.17 -10.17 -2.36
CA ASN A 375 -20.49 -11.21 -3.35
C ASN A 375 -19.48 -11.17 -4.49
N ILE A 376 -18.92 -12.34 -4.78
CA ILE A 376 -17.77 -12.55 -5.69
C ILE A 376 -18.17 -12.53 -7.17
N THR A 377 -19.44 -12.30 -7.50
CA THR A 377 -19.98 -12.37 -8.87
C THR A 377 -19.32 -11.44 -9.90
N ASN A 378 -18.42 -10.54 -9.49
CA ASN A 378 -17.63 -9.66 -10.38
C ASN A 378 -16.10 -9.81 -10.25
N SER A 379 -15.60 -10.82 -9.53
CA SER A 379 -14.16 -11.04 -9.38
C SER A 379 -13.65 -11.96 -10.48
N ALA A 380 -12.82 -11.42 -11.37
CA ALA A 380 -12.10 -12.16 -12.41
C ALA A 380 -11.09 -13.21 -11.87
N PHE A 381 -11.03 -13.43 -10.55
CA PHE A 381 -10.04 -14.29 -9.89
C PHE A 381 -10.65 -15.42 -9.07
N VAL A 382 -11.98 -15.48 -8.97
CA VAL A 382 -12.68 -16.54 -8.26
C VAL A 382 -13.83 -16.96 -9.16
N THR A 383 -13.63 -18.07 -9.85
CA THR A 383 -14.71 -18.71 -10.61
C THR A 383 -15.35 -19.75 -9.70
N HIS A 384 -16.67 -19.93 -9.80
CA HIS A 384 -17.38 -21.02 -9.14
C HIS A 384 -17.14 -22.38 -9.82
N ASP A 385 -16.44 -22.38 -10.97
CA ASP A 385 -16.17 -23.57 -11.78
C ASP A 385 -14.85 -24.25 -11.39
N PRO A 386 -14.89 -25.45 -10.77
CA PRO A 386 -13.69 -26.18 -10.38
C PRO A 386 -12.81 -26.64 -11.56
N GLU A 387 -13.32 -26.62 -12.79
CA GLU A 387 -12.62 -27.08 -14.00
C GLU A 387 -12.06 -25.93 -14.86
N ALA A 388 -12.19 -24.68 -14.40
CA ALA A 388 -11.73 -23.51 -15.16
C ALA A 388 -10.21 -23.55 -15.41
N THR A 389 -9.83 -23.71 -16.67
CA THR A 389 -8.43 -23.75 -17.12
C THR A 389 -7.95 -22.35 -17.48
N TRP A 390 -6.97 -21.85 -16.74
CA TRP A 390 -6.41 -20.51 -16.94
C TRP A 390 -5.30 -20.54 -17.99
N ILE A 391 -5.44 -19.73 -19.04
CA ILE A 391 -4.42 -19.57 -20.08
C ILE A 391 -3.88 -18.14 -20.00
N LEU A 392 -2.58 -18.00 -19.70
CA LEU A 392 -1.90 -16.70 -19.70
C LEU A 392 -1.44 -16.39 -21.13
N TYR A 393 -1.67 -15.18 -21.62
CA TYR A 393 -1.12 -14.74 -22.91
C TYR A 393 0.06 -13.78 -22.69
N ASP A 394 1.13 -13.96 -23.46
CA ASP A 394 2.26 -13.03 -23.46
C ASP A 394 1.94 -11.73 -24.22
N LYS A 395 2.89 -10.79 -24.26
CA LYS A 395 2.74 -9.52 -25.01
C LYS A 395 2.53 -9.71 -26.52
N LYS A 396 2.78 -10.90 -27.05
CA LYS A 396 2.64 -11.29 -28.45
C LYS A 396 1.39 -12.16 -28.69
N GLY A 397 0.54 -12.36 -27.67
CA GLY A 397 -0.67 -13.16 -27.77
C GLY A 397 -0.46 -14.67 -27.77
N GLN A 398 0.72 -15.15 -27.37
CA GLN A 398 1.02 -16.58 -27.28
C GLN A 398 0.65 -17.13 -25.90
N PRO A 399 0.02 -18.33 -25.82
CA PRO A 399 -0.28 -18.97 -24.55
C PRO A 399 1.01 -19.37 -23.83
N VAL A 400 1.19 -18.88 -22.62
CA VAL A 400 2.29 -19.21 -21.72
C VAL A 400 1.80 -20.33 -20.81
N SER A 401 2.49 -21.49 -20.84
CA SER A 401 2.23 -22.56 -19.89
C SER A 401 2.42 -22.01 -18.48
N THR A 402 1.36 -22.12 -17.67
CA THR A 402 1.28 -21.58 -16.31
C THR A 402 2.39 -22.14 -15.43
N ALA A 403 3.51 -21.44 -15.38
CA ALA A 403 4.49 -21.51 -14.30
C ALA A 403 4.72 -20.11 -13.71
N GLY A 404 3.70 -19.25 -13.73
CA GLY A 404 3.69 -17.96 -13.06
C GLY A 404 3.03 -18.06 -11.68
N TRP A 405 3.54 -18.98 -10.85
CA TRP A 405 3.27 -19.14 -9.41
C TRP A 405 2.01 -18.43 -8.89
N ALA A 406 0.85 -19.04 -9.15
CA ALA A 406 -0.35 -18.76 -8.36
C ALA A 406 0.02 -18.83 -6.88
N ASN A 407 -0.58 -17.96 -6.06
CA ASN A 407 -0.35 -17.86 -4.62
C ASN A 407 -0.70 -19.19 -3.91
N ILE A 408 0.10 -20.24 -4.09
CA ILE A 408 0.03 -21.46 -3.33
C ILE A 408 0.87 -21.19 -2.08
N PRO A 409 0.29 -21.28 -0.88
CA PRO A 409 1.04 -21.09 0.35
C PRO A 409 2.25 -22.03 0.33
N SER A 410 3.45 -21.50 0.59
CA SER A 410 4.67 -22.31 0.43
C SER A 410 4.61 -23.56 1.33
N ASP A 411 4.98 -24.74 0.80
CA ASP A 411 4.98 -25.99 1.57
C ASP A 411 5.80 -25.90 2.87
N ARG A 412 6.83 -25.04 2.88
CA ARG A 412 7.60 -24.75 4.10
C ARG A 412 6.78 -23.99 5.13
N MET A 413 6.03 -22.99 4.70
CA MET A 413 5.19 -22.23 5.61
C MET A 413 4.01 -23.07 6.09
N ILE A 414 3.32 -23.84 5.23
CA ILE A 414 2.25 -24.73 5.69
C ILE A 414 2.78 -25.68 6.76
N ARG A 415 3.96 -26.30 6.55
CA ARG A 415 4.61 -27.16 7.56
C ARG A 415 5.00 -26.42 8.84
N LEU A 416 5.43 -25.16 8.74
CA LEU A 416 5.73 -24.34 9.91
C LEU A 416 4.45 -24.08 10.71
N VAL A 417 3.42 -23.60 10.03
CA VAL A 417 2.15 -23.20 10.64
C VAL A 417 1.42 -24.40 11.23
N SER A 418 1.42 -25.55 10.54
CA SER A 418 0.81 -26.80 11.06
C SER A 418 1.52 -27.32 12.31
N ARG A 419 2.83 -27.13 12.44
CA ARG A 419 3.57 -27.48 13.67
C ARG A 419 3.05 -26.71 14.90
N TYR A 420 2.57 -25.49 14.70
CA TYR A 420 2.08 -24.61 15.77
C TYR A 420 0.55 -24.59 15.89
N GLU A 421 -0.18 -25.41 15.12
CA GLU A 421 -1.64 -25.44 15.12
C GLU A 421 -2.23 -25.75 16.51
N GLN A 422 -1.69 -26.76 17.21
CA GLN A 422 -2.10 -27.13 18.57
C GLN A 422 -1.89 -26.02 19.62
N TYR A 423 -1.07 -25.04 19.29
CA TYR A 423 -0.63 -23.96 20.16
C TYR A 423 -1.27 -22.62 19.78
N ALA A 424 -2.19 -22.64 18.82
CA ALA A 424 -2.74 -21.44 18.21
C ALA A 424 -3.71 -20.71 19.13
N TRP A 425 -3.64 -19.39 19.12
CA TRP A 425 -4.60 -18.54 19.82
C TRP A 425 -5.83 -18.28 18.95
N SER A 426 -7.00 -18.19 19.59
CA SER A 426 -8.22 -17.80 18.91
C SER A 426 -8.12 -16.36 18.42
N MET A 427 -8.65 -16.11 17.23
CA MET A 427 -8.69 -14.77 16.65
C MET A 427 -9.89 -13.99 17.21
N PRO A 428 -9.77 -12.66 17.40
CA PRO A 428 -10.89 -11.84 17.83
C PRO A 428 -11.99 -11.85 16.79
N SER A 429 -13.21 -12.27 17.18
CA SER A 429 -14.35 -12.38 16.27
C SER A 429 -15.34 -11.20 16.38
N ARG A 430 -15.05 -10.22 17.22
CA ARG A 430 -15.85 -9.00 17.42
C ARG A 430 -14.98 -7.77 17.14
N PRO A 431 -15.44 -6.80 16.30
CA PRO A 431 -14.64 -5.64 15.94
C PRO A 431 -14.07 -4.89 17.14
N LEU A 432 -14.89 -4.65 18.17
CA LEU A 432 -14.45 -3.98 19.40
C LEU A 432 -13.27 -4.71 20.06
N THR A 433 -13.34 -6.05 20.17
CA THR A 433 -12.26 -6.85 20.76
C THR A 433 -11.00 -6.82 19.89
N GLY A 434 -11.14 -6.90 18.56
CA GLY A 434 -10.01 -6.83 17.65
C GLY A 434 -9.29 -5.49 17.71
N ILE A 435 -10.05 -4.39 17.70
CA ILE A 435 -9.53 -3.02 17.81
C ILE A 435 -8.89 -2.79 19.18
N LEU A 436 -9.53 -3.21 20.27
CA LEU A 436 -8.97 -3.07 21.62
C LEU A 436 -7.63 -3.82 21.74
N LEU A 437 -7.54 -5.05 21.23
CA LEU A 437 -6.29 -5.81 21.22
C LEU A 437 -5.21 -5.12 20.38
N ALA A 438 -5.57 -4.53 19.24
CA ALA A 438 -4.65 -3.76 18.42
C ALA A 438 -4.11 -2.53 19.17
N ILE A 439 -4.99 -1.75 19.80
CA ILE A 439 -4.63 -0.59 20.62
C ILE A 439 -3.73 -0.99 21.78
N LEU A 440 -4.08 -2.05 22.52
CA LEU A 440 -3.28 -2.52 23.65
C LEU A 440 -1.92 -3.05 23.21
N GLY A 441 -1.85 -3.84 22.13
CA GLY A 441 -0.59 -4.36 21.59
C GLY A 441 0.34 -3.24 21.13
N HIS A 442 -0.21 -2.24 20.44
CA HIS A 442 0.54 -1.07 20.00
C HIS A 442 0.94 -0.15 21.17
N GLY A 443 0.03 0.11 22.11
CA GLY A 443 0.33 0.93 23.29
C GLY A 443 1.33 0.29 24.24
N LEU A 444 1.30 -1.04 24.41
CA LEU A 444 2.35 -1.77 25.13
C LEU A 444 3.70 -1.62 24.43
N TRP A 445 3.74 -1.68 23.11
CA TRP A 445 4.97 -1.46 22.35
C TRP A 445 5.54 -0.08 22.62
N ASN A 446 4.76 0.97 22.43
CA ASN A 446 5.24 2.34 22.58
C ASN A 446 5.53 2.68 24.05
N GLY A 447 4.65 2.31 24.97
CA GLY A 447 4.76 2.67 26.39
C GLY A 447 5.90 1.99 27.10
N THR A 448 6.19 0.72 26.78
CA THR A 448 7.34 0.06 27.36
C THR A 448 8.66 0.55 26.77
N SER A 449 8.72 0.85 25.46
CA SER A 449 9.89 1.49 24.85
C SER A 449 10.15 2.89 25.42
N TRP A 450 9.12 3.70 25.58
CA TRP A 450 9.23 5.02 26.23
C TRP A 450 9.63 4.88 27.70
N GLY A 451 9.01 3.96 28.45
CA GLY A 451 9.29 3.73 29.86
C GLY A 451 10.73 3.28 30.10
N VAL A 452 11.26 2.37 29.28
CA VAL A 452 12.68 1.97 29.33
C VAL A 452 13.58 3.15 28.96
N GLY A 453 13.22 3.94 27.94
CA GLY A 453 13.95 5.16 27.58
C GLY A 453 14.01 6.15 28.74
N ARG A 454 12.89 6.40 29.40
CA ARG A 454 12.80 7.29 30.56
C ARG A 454 13.60 6.78 31.77
N LEU A 455 13.54 5.48 32.06
CA LEU A 455 14.30 4.87 33.16
C LEU A 455 15.82 4.96 32.96
N LEU A 456 16.26 5.04 31.70
CA LEU A 456 17.67 5.09 31.31
C LEU A 456 18.13 6.48 30.89
N ALA A 457 17.27 7.50 30.96
CA ALA A 457 17.52 8.84 30.42
C ALA A 457 18.76 9.52 31.03
N ASP A 458 19.02 9.28 32.32
CA ASP A 458 20.17 9.86 33.04
C ASP A 458 21.43 8.97 32.96
N SER A 459 21.41 7.89 32.18
CA SER A 459 22.49 6.92 32.10
C SER A 459 23.14 6.89 30.72
N ASP A 460 24.27 7.58 30.57
CA ASP A 460 25.13 7.50 29.38
C ASP A 460 26.02 6.23 29.37
N SER A 461 25.68 5.25 30.21
CA SER A 461 26.49 4.05 30.36
C SER A 461 26.31 3.12 29.15
N ILE A 462 27.36 2.38 28.79
CA ILE A 462 27.28 1.27 27.83
C ILE A 462 26.17 0.29 28.25
N LEU A 463 25.97 0.11 29.55
CA LEU A 463 24.90 -0.71 30.10
C LEU A 463 23.51 -0.21 29.70
N ALA A 464 23.24 1.10 29.72
CA ALA A 464 21.96 1.66 29.29
C ALA A 464 21.66 1.38 27.81
N ILE A 465 22.67 1.56 26.94
CA ILE A 465 22.55 1.22 25.51
C ILE A 465 22.26 -0.28 25.34
N LEU A 466 22.97 -1.15 26.06
CA LEU A 466 22.75 -2.60 26.01
C LEU A 466 21.37 -2.99 26.51
N LEU A 467 20.85 -2.34 27.56
CA LEU A 467 19.52 -2.57 28.08
C LEU A 467 18.43 -2.12 27.09
N GLN A 468 18.62 -0.97 26.44
CA GLN A 468 17.68 -0.47 25.43
C GLN A 468 17.64 -1.38 24.19
N LEU A 469 18.81 -1.82 23.71
CA LEU A 469 18.90 -2.81 22.62
C LEU A 469 18.32 -4.16 23.04
N GLY A 470 18.59 -4.62 24.27
CA GLY A 470 18.05 -5.85 24.83
C GLY A 470 16.52 -5.82 24.94
N TRP A 471 15.96 -4.70 25.40
CA TRP A 471 14.51 -4.49 25.46
C TRP A 471 13.88 -4.58 24.08
N LEU A 472 14.48 -3.93 23.10
CA LEU A 472 14.01 -3.98 21.73
C LEU A 472 14.07 -5.40 21.14
N VAL A 473 15.15 -6.16 21.38
CA VAL A 473 15.22 -7.57 20.95
C VAL A 473 14.10 -8.39 21.57
N LEU A 474 13.84 -8.21 22.87
CA LEU A 474 12.74 -8.87 23.56
C LEU A 474 11.38 -8.52 22.93
N MET A 475 11.14 -7.25 22.61
CA MET A 475 9.92 -6.80 21.95
C MET A 475 9.74 -7.44 20.56
N VAL A 476 10.80 -7.47 19.75
CA VAL A 476 10.79 -8.17 18.45
C VAL A 476 10.45 -9.65 18.64
N LEU A 477 11.13 -10.36 19.54
CA LEU A 477 10.85 -11.77 19.81
C LEU A 477 9.41 -12.02 20.27
N THR A 478 8.87 -11.11 21.09
CA THR A 478 7.50 -11.18 21.59
C THR A 478 6.49 -10.98 20.45
N LEU A 479 6.71 -10.01 19.57
CA LEU A 479 5.89 -9.81 18.38
C LEU A 479 5.90 -11.06 17.49
N TRP A 480 7.08 -11.62 17.22
CA TRP A 480 7.21 -12.85 16.42
C TRP A 480 6.53 -14.05 17.08
N PHE A 481 6.62 -14.16 18.39
CA PHE A 481 5.87 -15.17 19.16
C PHE A 481 4.36 -14.99 18.95
N CYS A 482 3.82 -13.78 19.08
CA CYS A 482 2.41 -13.49 18.83
C CYS A 482 1.99 -13.84 17.39
N ILE A 483 2.80 -13.49 16.39
CA ILE A 483 2.56 -13.85 15.00
C ILE A 483 2.46 -15.38 14.85
N LEU A 484 3.41 -16.14 15.41
CA LEU A 484 3.40 -17.60 15.33
C LEU A 484 2.20 -18.25 16.04
N ARG A 485 1.62 -17.58 17.05
CA ARG A 485 0.43 -18.04 17.77
C ARG A 485 -0.87 -17.75 17.05
N TRP A 486 -1.00 -16.63 16.34
CA TRP A 486 -2.23 -16.29 15.62
C TRP A 486 -2.26 -16.76 14.16
N LEU A 487 -1.10 -16.84 13.51
CA LEU A 487 -1.01 -17.20 12.10
C LEU A 487 -1.66 -18.56 11.75
N PRO A 488 -1.56 -19.62 12.59
CA PRO A 488 -2.25 -20.88 12.31
C PRO A 488 -3.77 -20.76 12.23
N THR A 489 -4.37 -20.00 13.14
CA THR A 489 -5.82 -19.77 13.14
C THR A 489 -6.28 -19.05 11.87
N VAL A 490 -5.47 -18.15 11.31
CA VAL A 490 -5.80 -17.40 10.08
C VAL A 490 -5.57 -18.24 8.82
N VAL A 491 -4.48 -19.00 8.78
CA VAL A 491 -4.03 -19.71 7.57
C VAL A 491 -4.72 -21.07 7.42
N LEU A 492 -4.87 -21.81 8.52
CA LEU A 492 -5.45 -23.17 8.56
C LEU A 492 -6.95 -23.15 8.88
N GLY A 493 -7.46 -22.05 9.43
CA GLY A 493 -8.86 -21.91 9.85
C GLY A 493 -9.84 -21.81 8.69
N SER A 494 -10.36 -22.96 8.27
CA SER A 494 -11.78 -23.14 7.95
C SER A 494 -12.23 -24.52 8.41
N LYS A 495 -12.48 -24.67 9.71
CA LYS A 495 -13.51 -25.60 10.17
C LYS A 495 -14.64 -24.74 10.71
N GLU A 496 -15.60 -24.48 9.83
CA GLU A 496 -16.94 -24.13 10.27
C GLU A 496 -17.42 -25.30 11.16
N THR A 497 -17.62 -25.01 12.44
CA THR A 497 -18.50 -25.81 13.30
C THR A 497 -19.81 -25.09 13.43
#